data_AF-A0A9X7FVW1-F1
#
_entry.id   AF-A0A9X7FVW1-F1
#
_cell.length_a   1.000
_cell.length_b   1.000
_cell.length_c   1.000
_cell.angle_alpha   90.00
_cell.angle_beta   90.00
_cell.angle_gamma   90.00
#
_symmetry.space_group_name_H-M   'P 1'
#
loop_
_entity.id
_entity.type
_entity.pdbx_description
1 polymer ?
#
loop_
_entity_poly.entity_id
_entity_poly.type
_entity_poly.pdbx_seq_one_letter_code
_entity_poly.pdbx_strand_id
1 'polypeptide(L)'
;MKFITIEQIYQDILDGKRKRFPPFTWNEDINFELSKRVTKYLIEHVLLWDRDAIRKGWNQRLIIKMKLSTVLSRYNSSPYAMLNDAYPNFIKEWELGMAPLNFWTKENALEALRWTIEEKEHLTDEHLYLVYGEKWIKKHKLSAPCGIYWNGSPYAYLNELYPNRFKEWQLSVVPKGFWTKQKALEILQWTIEEKEQLTDKQLLNVFDKSWLKKYRLSSPCKIYWANSPYAMLNALYPNRFKEWQLKKAPMNFWTKENSLEALKWTIEVKEKLSETDIKNLYGIDWLNQQNLRTPIIKFWNGSPYAYLNSLYPERFKEWELLLSPNNYWTKKKALEALQWTIEVKEQITEEELLKIYTHKWLNQNGLKTPLRKYWNSSPYAMLNDLYPNLFSTKMLKRYRLKKRV
;
A
#
# COMPACT_ATOMS: atom_id res chain seq x y z
N MET A 1 -48.39 -50.29 37.53
CA MET A 1 -48.74 -49.49 36.33
C MET A 1 -47.46 -48.86 35.79
N LYS A 2 -47.10 -49.07 34.51
CA LYS A 2 -46.02 -48.31 33.88
C LYS A 2 -46.51 -46.87 33.69
N PHE A 3 -45.91 -45.91 34.38
CA PHE A 3 -46.19 -44.49 34.15
C PHE A 3 -45.73 -44.15 32.73
N ILE A 4 -46.67 -43.76 31.87
CA ILE A 4 -46.36 -43.30 30.51
C ILE A 4 -45.75 -41.91 30.64
N THR A 5 -44.52 -41.73 30.15
CA THR A 5 -43.84 -40.43 30.17
C THR A 5 -44.29 -39.54 29.01
N ILE A 6 -44.07 -38.24 29.14
CA ILE A 6 -44.42 -37.28 28.08
C ILE A 6 -43.59 -37.49 26.80
N GLU A 7 -42.34 -37.96 26.94
CA GLU A 7 -41.47 -38.32 25.83
C GLU A 7 -42.00 -39.53 25.07
N GLN A 8 -42.52 -40.54 25.77
CA GLN A 8 -43.15 -41.70 25.14
C GLN A 8 -44.42 -41.29 24.38
N ILE A 9 -45.23 -40.41 24.95
CA ILE A 9 -46.42 -39.85 24.26
C ILE A 9 -45.99 -39.08 23.02
N TYR A 10 -44.91 -38.30 23.11
CA TYR A 10 -44.40 -37.55 21.97
C TYR A 10 -43.85 -38.48 20.87
N GLN A 11 -43.09 -39.52 21.24
CA GLN A 11 -42.61 -40.52 20.29
C GLN A 11 -43.78 -41.25 19.61
N ASP A 12 -44.84 -41.61 20.34
CA ASP A 12 -46.05 -42.20 19.75
C ASP A 12 -46.72 -41.25 18.73
N ILE A 13 -46.64 -39.93 18.93
CA ILE A 13 -47.17 -38.93 17.98
C ILE A 13 -46.28 -38.85 16.73
N LEU A 14 -44.96 -38.87 16.92
CA LEU A 14 -44.00 -38.90 15.81
C LEU A 14 -44.14 -40.18 14.97
N ASP A 15 -44.35 -41.32 15.63
CA ASP A 15 -44.57 -42.64 15.00
C ASP A 15 -45.97 -42.77 14.34
N GLY A 16 -46.87 -41.80 14.55
CA GLY A 16 -48.24 -41.83 14.03
C GLY A 16 -49.22 -42.74 14.80
N LYS A 17 -48.78 -43.36 15.91
CA LYS A 17 -49.63 -44.16 16.81
C LYS A 17 -50.67 -43.30 17.53
N ARG A 18 -50.38 -42.00 17.71
CA ARG A 18 -51.30 -41.00 18.29
C ARG A 18 -51.40 -39.77 17.37
N LYS A 19 -52.60 -39.18 17.27
CA LYS A 19 -52.82 -37.98 16.46
C LYS A 19 -52.38 -36.67 17.14
N ARG A 20 -52.47 -36.60 18.47
CA ARG A 20 -52.17 -35.40 19.27
C ARG A 20 -51.86 -35.78 20.72
N PHE A 21 -51.29 -34.83 21.47
CA PHE A 21 -51.17 -34.93 22.92
C PHE A 21 -52.55 -35.08 23.57
N PRO A 22 -52.67 -35.80 24.70
CA PRO A 22 -53.91 -35.89 25.45
C PRO A 22 -54.51 -34.51 25.74
N PRO A 23 -55.85 -34.36 25.77
CA PRO A 23 -56.48 -33.11 26.20
C PRO A 23 -55.93 -32.64 27.54
N PHE A 24 -55.82 -31.33 27.74
CA PHE A 24 -55.35 -30.69 28.98
C PHE A 24 -53.90 -30.96 29.38
N THR A 25 -53.12 -31.75 28.63
CA THR A 25 -51.69 -32.00 28.89
C THR A 25 -50.91 -30.72 29.18
N TRP A 26 -51.13 -29.67 28.38
CA TRP A 26 -50.44 -28.40 28.56
C TRP A 26 -51.12 -27.49 29.58
N ASN A 27 -52.39 -27.70 29.93
CA ASN A 27 -53.04 -26.87 30.95
C ASN A 27 -52.53 -27.24 32.35
N GLU A 28 -52.16 -28.51 32.55
CA GLU A 28 -51.59 -29.03 33.79
C GLU A 28 -50.08 -28.75 33.91
N ASP A 29 -49.41 -28.41 32.81
CA ASP A 29 -47.98 -28.06 32.75
C ASP A 29 -47.75 -26.58 33.13
N ILE A 30 -48.06 -26.24 34.39
CA ILE A 30 -47.99 -24.87 34.92
C ILE A 30 -46.55 -24.32 34.87
N ASN A 31 -45.57 -25.16 35.22
CA ASN A 31 -44.15 -24.79 35.29
C ASN A 31 -43.37 -25.07 33.99
N PHE A 32 -44.08 -25.40 32.90
CA PHE A 32 -43.48 -25.71 31.59
C PHE A 32 -42.48 -26.90 31.60
N GLU A 33 -42.49 -27.74 32.63
CA GLU A 33 -41.55 -28.86 32.77
C GLU A 33 -41.77 -29.93 31.69
N LEU A 34 -43.03 -30.23 31.35
CA LEU A 34 -43.33 -31.16 30.28
C LEU A 34 -42.92 -30.57 28.93
N SER A 35 -43.20 -29.29 28.71
CA SER A 35 -42.81 -28.53 27.51
C SER A 35 -41.29 -28.52 27.31
N LYS A 36 -40.51 -28.28 28.36
CA LYS A 36 -39.04 -28.34 28.33
C LYS A 36 -38.55 -29.74 27.99
N ARG A 37 -39.07 -30.78 28.66
CA ARG A 37 -38.67 -32.18 28.43
C ARG A 37 -38.91 -32.63 26.99
N VAL A 38 -40.07 -32.31 26.42
CA VAL A 38 -40.36 -32.64 25.01
C VAL A 38 -39.46 -31.88 24.05
N THR A 39 -39.14 -30.62 24.35
CA THR A 39 -38.20 -29.82 23.55
C THR A 39 -36.79 -30.41 23.57
N LYS A 40 -36.29 -30.80 24.76
CA LYS A 40 -35.01 -31.49 24.91
C LYS A 40 -34.99 -32.82 24.17
N TYR A 41 -36.04 -33.63 24.32
CA TYR A 41 -36.15 -34.91 23.64
C TYR A 41 -36.11 -34.76 22.11
N LEU A 42 -36.82 -33.77 21.56
CA LEU A 42 -36.76 -33.46 20.12
C LEU A 42 -35.32 -33.17 19.68
N ILE A 43 -34.58 -32.34 20.41
CA ILE A 43 -33.23 -31.91 20.03
C ILE A 43 -32.21 -33.03 20.22
N GLU A 44 -32.24 -33.70 21.38
CA GLU A 44 -31.21 -34.65 21.83
C GLU A 44 -31.41 -36.07 21.31
N HIS A 45 -32.65 -36.50 21.03
CA HIS A 45 -32.93 -37.90 20.68
C HIS A 45 -33.54 -38.07 19.28
N VAL A 46 -34.30 -37.09 18.80
CA VAL A 46 -34.95 -37.17 17.48
C VAL A 46 -34.11 -36.50 16.39
N LEU A 47 -33.66 -35.27 16.63
CA LEU A 47 -32.89 -34.50 15.67
C LEU A 47 -31.39 -34.73 15.79
N LEU A 48 -30.90 -35.06 16.99
CA LEU A 48 -29.48 -35.20 17.31
C LEU A 48 -28.68 -33.95 16.90
N TRP A 49 -29.21 -32.77 17.21
CA TRP A 49 -28.65 -31.51 16.75
C TRP A 49 -27.61 -30.94 17.72
N ASP A 50 -26.50 -30.46 17.14
CA ASP A 50 -25.55 -29.61 17.83
C ASP A 50 -26.01 -28.15 17.86
N ARG A 51 -25.22 -27.29 18.53
CA ARG A 51 -25.51 -25.86 18.65
C ARG A 51 -25.65 -25.15 17.30
N ASP A 52 -24.86 -25.52 16.30
CA ASP A 52 -24.87 -24.86 14.99
C ASP A 52 -26.05 -25.30 14.13
N ALA A 53 -26.45 -26.57 14.24
CA ALA A 53 -27.67 -27.09 13.65
C ALA A 53 -28.90 -26.38 14.25
N ILE A 54 -28.94 -26.15 15.56
CA ILE A 54 -30.00 -25.36 16.21
C ILE A 54 -30.03 -23.93 15.68
N ARG A 55 -28.90 -23.23 15.62
CA ARG A 55 -28.81 -21.83 15.11
C ARG A 55 -29.36 -21.67 13.68
N LYS A 56 -29.19 -22.68 12.83
CA LYS A 56 -29.59 -22.65 11.42
C LYS A 56 -31.01 -23.18 11.21
N GLY A 57 -31.36 -24.25 11.91
CA GLY A 57 -32.56 -25.05 11.65
C GLY A 57 -33.73 -24.77 12.58
N TRP A 58 -33.50 -24.26 13.79
CA TRP A 58 -34.57 -24.05 14.77
C TRP A 58 -35.45 -22.86 14.40
N ASN A 59 -36.69 -23.13 14.01
CA ASN A 59 -37.68 -22.14 13.62
C ASN A 59 -39.11 -22.70 13.74
N GLN A 60 -40.11 -21.81 13.65
CA GLN A 60 -41.52 -22.17 13.77
C GLN A 60 -41.95 -23.27 12.77
N ARG A 61 -41.45 -23.25 11.52
CA ARG A 61 -41.82 -24.26 10.51
C ARG A 61 -41.32 -25.65 10.90
N LEU A 62 -40.10 -25.76 11.41
CA LEU A 62 -39.57 -27.01 11.94
C LEU A 62 -40.43 -27.50 13.12
N ILE A 63 -40.70 -26.64 14.09
CA ILE A 63 -41.43 -27.02 15.31
C ILE A 63 -42.83 -27.53 14.97
N ILE A 64 -43.52 -26.90 14.01
CA ILE A 64 -44.81 -27.35 13.49
C ILE A 64 -44.67 -28.69 12.75
N LYS A 65 -43.65 -28.85 11.89
CA LYS A 65 -43.35 -30.12 11.19
C LYS A 65 -43.14 -31.27 12.18
N MET A 66 -42.44 -31.01 13.28
CA MET A 66 -42.17 -31.95 14.37
C MET A 66 -43.33 -32.10 15.36
N LYS A 67 -44.55 -31.67 14.98
CA LYS A 67 -45.80 -31.84 15.73
C LYS A 67 -45.84 -31.18 17.12
N LEU A 68 -44.98 -30.18 17.36
CA LEU A 68 -44.94 -29.42 18.62
C LEU A 68 -45.65 -28.07 18.56
N SER A 69 -46.58 -27.89 17.61
CA SER A 69 -47.33 -26.63 17.47
C SER A 69 -48.09 -26.23 18.75
N THR A 70 -48.60 -27.20 19.50
CA THR A 70 -49.36 -26.95 20.75
C THR A 70 -48.45 -26.59 21.93
N VAL A 71 -47.20 -27.05 21.92
CA VAL A 71 -46.16 -26.60 22.86
C VAL A 71 -45.74 -25.18 22.50
N LEU A 72 -45.47 -24.92 21.23
CA LEU A 72 -45.04 -23.60 20.75
C LEU A 72 -46.04 -22.49 21.07
N SER A 73 -47.35 -22.76 21.03
CA SER A 73 -48.38 -21.78 21.40
C SER A 73 -48.31 -21.35 22.88
N ARG A 74 -47.77 -22.19 23.78
CA ARG A 74 -47.55 -21.81 25.19
C ARG A 74 -46.51 -20.70 25.34
N TYR A 75 -45.59 -20.59 24.38
CA TYR A 75 -44.54 -19.58 24.34
C TYR A 75 -44.90 -18.40 23.42
N ASN A 76 -46.20 -18.06 23.31
CA ASN A 76 -46.71 -17.02 22.40
C ASN A 76 -46.23 -17.20 20.95
N SER A 77 -46.09 -18.45 20.52
CA SER A 77 -45.54 -18.82 19.22
C SER A 77 -44.10 -18.37 18.96
N SER A 78 -43.30 -18.10 20.00
CA SER A 78 -41.89 -17.74 19.90
C SER A 78 -40.98 -18.97 19.93
N PRO A 79 -40.31 -19.31 18.80
CA PRO A 79 -39.35 -20.41 18.78
C PRO A 79 -38.16 -20.18 19.72
N TYR A 80 -37.77 -18.91 19.91
CA TYR A 80 -36.69 -18.56 20.83
C TYR A 80 -37.10 -18.82 22.28
N ALA A 81 -38.26 -18.32 22.72
CA ALA A 81 -38.67 -18.46 24.11
C ALA A 81 -38.80 -19.94 24.52
N MET A 82 -39.34 -20.77 23.63
CA MET A 82 -39.38 -22.23 23.80
C MET A 82 -37.99 -22.85 23.96
N LEU A 83 -37.02 -22.41 23.14
CA LEU A 83 -35.65 -22.92 23.20
C LEU A 83 -34.90 -22.44 24.45
N ASN A 84 -35.02 -21.15 24.79
CA ASN A 84 -34.33 -20.54 25.92
C ASN A 84 -34.87 -21.06 27.25
N ASP A 85 -36.14 -21.43 27.34
CA ASP A 85 -36.70 -22.08 28.53
C ASP A 85 -36.13 -23.50 28.72
N ALA A 86 -35.97 -24.26 27.63
CA ALA A 86 -35.34 -25.58 27.67
C ALA A 86 -33.82 -25.52 27.92
N TYR A 87 -33.14 -24.53 27.34
CA TYR A 87 -31.70 -24.31 27.43
C TYR A 87 -31.40 -22.82 27.72
N PRO A 88 -31.46 -22.39 28.98
CA PRO A 88 -31.25 -20.99 29.36
C PRO A 88 -29.90 -20.44 28.89
N ASN A 89 -29.93 -19.28 28.24
CA ASN A 89 -28.75 -18.54 27.76
C ASN A 89 -27.85 -19.35 26.80
N PHE A 90 -28.37 -20.42 26.20
CA PHE A 90 -27.58 -21.28 25.33
C PHE A 90 -27.24 -20.64 23.98
N ILE A 91 -28.16 -19.84 23.44
CA ILE A 91 -28.06 -19.10 22.17
C ILE A 91 -28.71 -17.73 22.38
N LYS A 92 -28.15 -16.66 21.81
CA LYS A 92 -28.78 -15.32 21.85
C LYS A 92 -29.92 -15.21 20.84
N GLU A 93 -30.89 -14.35 21.11
CA GLU A 93 -32.13 -14.16 20.32
C GLU A 93 -31.88 -13.93 18.82
N TRP A 94 -30.87 -13.12 18.52
CA TRP A 94 -30.47 -12.75 17.16
C TRP A 94 -29.59 -13.80 16.46
N GLU A 95 -29.13 -14.83 17.16
CA GLU A 95 -28.32 -15.90 16.55
C GLU A 95 -29.17 -16.96 15.82
N LEU A 96 -30.46 -17.08 16.15
CA LEU A 96 -31.40 -17.96 15.45
C LEU A 96 -31.66 -17.50 14.01
N GLY A 97 -32.31 -18.33 13.19
CA GLY A 97 -32.60 -18.02 11.78
C GLY A 97 -33.34 -16.68 11.59
N MET A 98 -34.15 -16.28 12.57
CA MET A 98 -34.89 -15.02 12.62
C MET A 98 -35.03 -14.60 14.09
N ALA A 99 -34.75 -13.33 14.39
CA ALA A 99 -35.02 -12.78 15.71
C ALA A 99 -36.54 -12.72 15.96
N PRO A 100 -37.02 -12.77 17.21
CA PRO A 100 -38.45 -12.65 17.52
C PRO A 100 -39.08 -11.38 16.93
N LEU A 101 -40.39 -11.40 16.70
CA LEU A 101 -41.12 -10.22 16.23
C LEU A 101 -40.99 -9.09 17.26
N ASN A 102 -40.74 -7.86 16.79
CA ASN A 102 -40.51 -6.67 17.63
C ASN A 102 -39.33 -6.79 18.62
N PHE A 103 -38.40 -7.72 18.38
CA PHE A 103 -37.21 -7.88 19.23
C PHE A 103 -36.26 -6.69 19.16
N TRP A 104 -36.06 -6.15 17.96
CA TRP A 104 -35.04 -5.11 17.74
C TRP A 104 -35.49 -3.79 18.35
N THR A 105 -34.78 -3.38 19.40
CA THR A 105 -34.66 -1.99 19.85
C THR A 105 -33.29 -1.45 19.43
N LYS A 106 -33.08 -0.14 19.56
CA LYS A 106 -31.77 0.45 19.25
C LYS A 106 -30.70 -0.07 20.21
N GLU A 107 -31.06 -0.23 21.48
CA GLU A 107 -30.20 -0.70 22.56
C GLU A 107 -29.77 -2.14 22.34
N ASN A 108 -30.73 -3.05 22.09
CA ASN A 108 -30.43 -4.48 21.90
C ASN A 108 -29.68 -4.72 20.58
N ALA A 109 -29.90 -3.87 19.57
CA ALA A 109 -29.09 -3.87 18.35
C ALA A 109 -27.62 -3.55 18.67
N LEU A 110 -27.35 -2.47 19.40
CA LEU A 110 -26.00 -2.11 19.81
C LEU A 110 -25.35 -3.19 20.70
N GLU A 111 -26.12 -3.81 21.60
CA GLU A 111 -25.65 -4.95 22.40
C GLU A 111 -25.26 -6.14 21.50
N ALA A 112 -26.13 -6.50 20.54
CA ALA A 112 -25.85 -7.58 19.61
C ALA A 112 -24.61 -7.31 18.76
N LEU A 113 -24.41 -6.07 18.33
CA LEU A 113 -23.21 -5.65 17.60
C LEU A 113 -21.97 -5.75 18.50
N ARG A 114 -22.02 -5.20 19.72
CA ARG A 114 -20.94 -5.25 20.70
C ARG A 114 -20.54 -6.69 20.99
N TRP A 115 -21.48 -7.53 21.38
CA TRP A 115 -21.24 -8.93 21.70
C TRP A 115 -20.65 -9.69 20.49
N THR A 116 -21.11 -9.39 19.28
CA THR A 116 -20.57 -10.05 18.07
C THR A 116 -19.10 -9.67 17.82
N ILE A 117 -18.74 -8.39 18.05
CA ILE A 117 -17.38 -7.88 17.85
C ILE A 117 -16.45 -8.33 18.99
N GLU A 118 -16.84 -8.08 20.23
CA GLU A 118 -16.00 -8.22 21.41
C GLU A 118 -15.94 -9.67 21.93
N GLU A 119 -17.07 -10.37 21.97
CA GLU A 119 -17.20 -11.69 22.63
C GLU A 119 -17.20 -12.86 21.65
N LYS A 120 -17.85 -12.71 20.48
CA LYS A 120 -17.98 -13.81 19.52
C LYS A 120 -16.76 -13.95 18.62
N GLU A 121 -16.30 -12.85 18.03
CA GLU A 121 -15.19 -12.86 17.07
C GLU A 121 -13.89 -12.26 17.63
N HIS A 122 -13.92 -11.64 18.81
CA HIS A 122 -12.77 -10.99 19.46
C HIS A 122 -11.98 -10.09 18.49
N LEU A 123 -12.68 -9.26 17.73
CA LEU A 123 -12.08 -8.43 16.69
C LEU A 123 -11.31 -7.26 17.28
N THR A 124 -10.08 -7.07 16.80
CA THR A 124 -9.30 -5.85 17.02
C THR A 124 -9.73 -4.76 16.04
N ASP A 125 -9.34 -3.50 16.31
CA ASP A 125 -9.61 -2.37 15.41
C ASP A 125 -9.04 -2.62 14.00
N GLU A 126 -7.86 -3.25 13.91
CA GLU A 126 -7.21 -3.63 12.66
C GLU A 126 -8.03 -4.64 11.87
N HIS A 127 -8.58 -5.65 12.54
CA HIS A 127 -9.47 -6.61 11.91
C HIS A 127 -10.78 -5.96 11.47
N LEU A 128 -11.35 -5.06 12.27
CA LEU A 128 -12.57 -4.31 11.91
C LEU A 128 -12.38 -3.51 10.61
N TYR A 129 -11.23 -2.85 10.42
CA TYR A 129 -10.94 -2.15 9.15
C TYR A 129 -11.05 -3.08 7.93
N LEU A 130 -10.67 -4.34 8.08
CA LEU A 130 -10.61 -5.31 6.98
C LEU A 130 -11.94 -6.00 6.72
N VAL A 131 -12.64 -6.43 7.77
CA VAL A 131 -13.80 -7.32 7.64
C VAL A 131 -15.14 -6.59 7.78
N TYR A 132 -15.19 -5.52 8.58
CA TYR A 132 -16.46 -4.90 8.94
C TYR A 132 -17.07 -4.12 7.77
N GLY A 133 -18.33 -4.39 7.48
CA GLY A 133 -19.09 -3.79 6.38
C GLY A 133 -20.41 -4.52 6.15
N GLU A 134 -21.12 -4.18 5.08
CA GLU A 134 -22.46 -4.73 4.77
C GLU A 134 -22.46 -6.28 4.74
N LYS A 135 -21.43 -6.89 4.12
CA LYS A 135 -21.29 -8.35 4.05
C LYS A 135 -21.14 -8.99 5.43
N TRP A 136 -20.36 -8.36 6.31
CA TRP A 136 -20.16 -8.84 7.68
C TRP A 136 -21.45 -8.69 8.48
N ILE A 137 -22.12 -7.53 8.42
CA ILE A 137 -23.42 -7.31 9.06
C ILE A 137 -24.44 -8.38 8.61
N LYS A 138 -24.49 -8.67 7.30
CA LYS A 138 -25.38 -9.70 6.74
C LYS A 138 -25.01 -11.12 7.22
N LYS A 139 -23.73 -11.47 7.23
CA LYS A 139 -23.22 -12.75 7.76
C LYS A 139 -23.66 -12.96 9.21
N HIS A 140 -23.65 -11.90 10.01
CA HIS A 140 -24.01 -11.93 11.43
C HIS A 140 -25.50 -11.64 11.71
N LYS A 141 -26.34 -11.61 10.67
CA LYS A 141 -27.80 -11.38 10.79
C LYS A 141 -28.18 -10.04 11.43
N LEU A 142 -27.30 -9.04 11.37
CA LEU A 142 -27.51 -7.70 11.91
C LEU A 142 -28.04 -6.71 10.87
N SER A 143 -28.41 -7.16 9.67
CA SER A 143 -28.91 -6.28 8.60
C SER A 143 -30.25 -5.63 8.92
N ALA A 144 -31.15 -6.35 9.60
CA ALA A 144 -32.46 -5.82 10.00
C ALA A 144 -32.33 -4.59 10.91
N PRO A 145 -31.65 -4.66 12.08
CA PRO A 145 -31.50 -3.48 12.94
C PRO A 145 -30.69 -2.37 12.27
N CYS A 146 -29.66 -2.72 11.49
CA CYS A 146 -28.89 -1.76 10.69
C CYS A 146 -29.79 -0.94 9.74
N GLY A 147 -30.74 -1.61 9.09
CA GLY A 147 -31.73 -0.99 8.20
C GLY A 147 -32.70 -0.07 8.94
N ILE A 148 -33.24 -0.53 10.07
CA ILE A 148 -34.28 0.18 10.84
C ILE A 148 -33.75 1.48 11.47
N TYR A 149 -32.59 1.44 12.13
CA TYR A 149 -32.12 2.56 12.96
C TYR A 149 -30.98 3.37 12.35
N TRP A 150 -30.26 2.82 11.36
CA TRP A 150 -29.08 3.46 10.75
C TRP A 150 -29.20 3.61 9.24
N ASN A 151 -30.42 3.54 8.69
CA ASN A 151 -30.70 3.63 7.25
C ASN A 151 -29.84 2.68 6.41
N GLY A 152 -29.49 1.51 6.97
CA GLY A 152 -28.64 0.52 6.32
C GLY A 152 -27.16 0.91 6.23
N SER A 153 -26.70 1.92 6.96
CA SER A 153 -25.28 2.35 7.00
C SER A 153 -24.49 1.53 8.03
N PRO A 154 -23.56 0.65 7.58
CA PRO A 154 -22.70 -0.10 8.50
C PRO A 154 -21.84 0.82 9.37
N TYR A 155 -21.35 1.92 8.78
CA TYR A 155 -20.52 2.90 9.48
C TYR A 155 -21.31 3.62 10.58
N ALA A 156 -22.53 4.09 10.30
CA ALA A 156 -23.32 4.80 11.31
C ALA A 156 -23.62 3.89 12.51
N TYR A 157 -23.89 2.60 12.24
CA TYR A 157 -24.11 1.61 13.28
C TYR A 157 -22.86 1.38 14.16
N LEU A 158 -21.67 1.25 13.54
CA LEU A 158 -20.42 1.10 14.27
C LEU A 158 -20.01 2.38 15.03
N ASN A 159 -20.18 3.53 14.40
CA ASN A 159 -19.84 4.82 14.98
C ASN A 159 -20.75 5.17 16.16
N GLU A 160 -21.99 4.68 16.18
CA GLU A 160 -22.82 4.84 17.37
C GLU A 160 -22.34 3.95 18.53
N LEU A 161 -21.90 2.73 18.24
CA LEU A 161 -21.31 1.84 19.24
C LEU A 161 -19.97 2.36 19.79
N TYR A 162 -19.12 2.91 18.91
CA TYR A 162 -17.81 3.48 19.24
C TYR A 162 -17.68 4.90 18.67
N PRO A 163 -18.25 5.91 19.34
CA PRO A 163 -18.26 7.29 18.86
C PRO A 163 -16.88 7.82 18.49
N ASN A 164 -16.73 8.25 17.24
CA ASN A 164 -15.53 8.89 16.68
C ASN A 164 -14.23 8.06 16.74
N ARG A 165 -14.31 6.77 17.12
CA ARG A 165 -13.15 5.87 17.15
C ARG A 165 -12.69 5.48 15.75
N PHE A 166 -13.64 5.31 14.83
CA PHE A 166 -13.39 4.91 13.46
C PHE A 166 -13.74 6.05 12.50
N LYS A 167 -12.92 6.22 11.47
CA LYS A 167 -13.26 7.07 10.33
C LYS A 167 -13.88 6.21 9.23
N GLU A 168 -14.88 6.75 8.56
CA GLU A 168 -15.66 6.04 7.54
C GLU A 168 -14.80 5.43 6.42
N TRP A 169 -13.75 6.14 5.98
CA TRP A 169 -12.83 5.67 4.95
C TRP A 169 -11.85 4.60 5.41
N GLN A 170 -11.73 4.33 6.71
CA GLN A 170 -10.86 3.27 7.22
C GLN A 170 -11.49 1.88 7.09
N LEU A 171 -12.83 1.81 7.07
CA LEU A 171 -13.58 0.56 6.96
C LEU A 171 -13.53 -0.05 5.56
N SER A 172 -13.85 -1.35 5.48
CA SER A 172 -13.73 -2.18 4.27
C SER A 172 -14.42 -1.58 3.04
N VAL A 173 -15.55 -0.90 3.23
CA VAL A 173 -16.38 -0.30 2.19
C VAL A 173 -16.86 1.07 2.67
N VAL A 174 -16.75 2.07 1.79
CA VAL A 174 -17.39 3.38 2.00
C VAL A 174 -18.74 3.42 1.27
N PRO A 175 -19.76 4.14 1.76
CA PRO A 175 -21.05 4.26 1.10
C PRO A 175 -20.98 4.83 -0.31
N LYS A 176 -22.03 4.54 -1.09
CA LYS A 176 -22.19 5.12 -2.43
C LYS A 176 -22.29 6.64 -2.31
N GLY A 177 -21.50 7.37 -3.10
CA GLY A 177 -21.45 8.83 -3.06
C GLY A 177 -20.61 9.42 -1.92
N PHE A 178 -19.91 8.60 -1.13
CA PHE A 178 -19.01 9.08 -0.08
C PHE A 178 -17.91 10.00 -0.62
N TRP A 179 -17.27 9.59 -1.72
CA TRP A 179 -16.16 10.34 -2.30
C TRP A 179 -16.63 11.62 -2.97
N THR A 180 -16.03 12.73 -2.58
CA THR A 180 -15.98 13.99 -3.34
C THR A 180 -14.52 14.36 -3.56
N LYS A 181 -14.25 15.27 -4.51
CA LYS A 181 -12.88 15.75 -4.75
C LYS A 181 -12.26 16.33 -3.47
N GLN A 182 -13.03 17.13 -2.72
CA GLN A 182 -12.59 17.74 -1.47
C GLN A 182 -12.32 16.70 -0.38
N LYS A 183 -13.26 15.78 -0.10
CA LYS A 183 -13.07 14.72 0.91
C LYS A 183 -11.84 13.86 0.62
N ALA A 184 -11.60 13.54 -0.65
CA ALA A 184 -10.42 12.78 -1.04
C ALA A 184 -9.11 13.51 -0.74
N LEU A 185 -9.07 14.84 -0.88
CA LEU A 185 -7.92 15.67 -0.53
C LEU A 185 -7.75 15.81 0.99
N GLU A 186 -8.84 16.02 1.74
CA GLU A 186 -8.80 16.08 3.21
C GLU A 186 -8.28 14.76 3.82
N ILE A 187 -8.75 13.62 3.31
CA ILE A 187 -8.28 12.31 3.75
C ILE A 187 -6.82 12.09 3.35
N LEU A 188 -6.43 12.51 2.15
CA LEU A 188 -5.03 12.43 1.72
C LEU A 188 -4.12 13.26 2.63
N GLN A 189 -4.52 14.50 2.94
CA GLN A 189 -3.81 15.39 3.84
C GLN A 189 -3.66 14.78 5.22
N TRP A 190 -4.76 14.36 5.84
CA TRP A 190 -4.74 13.71 7.15
C TRP A 190 -3.85 12.46 7.15
N THR A 191 -3.85 11.68 6.07
CA THR A 191 -3.01 10.49 5.98
C THR A 191 -1.51 10.82 5.95
N ILE A 192 -1.14 11.87 5.20
CA ILE A 192 0.26 12.31 5.06
C ILE A 192 0.74 13.00 6.35
N GLU A 193 -0.04 13.94 6.86
CA GLU A 193 0.37 14.87 7.92
C GLU A 193 0.14 14.29 9.31
N GLU A 194 -1.02 13.67 9.57
CA GLU A 194 -1.39 13.22 10.92
C GLU A 194 -1.09 11.74 11.14
N LYS A 195 -1.44 10.89 10.17
CA LYS A 195 -1.35 9.43 10.33
C LYS A 195 0.06 8.90 10.17
N GLU A 196 0.76 9.30 9.11
CA GLU A 196 2.12 8.81 8.79
C GLU A 196 3.21 9.85 9.10
N GLN A 197 2.85 11.13 9.29
CA GLN A 197 3.77 12.23 9.58
C GLN A 197 4.98 12.27 8.63
N LEU A 198 4.70 12.13 7.33
CA LEU A 198 5.75 11.98 6.32
C LEU A 198 6.45 13.31 6.05
N THR A 199 7.78 13.30 6.08
CA THR A 199 8.57 14.39 5.49
C THR A 199 8.45 14.37 3.96
N ASP A 200 8.67 15.51 3.30
CA ASP A 200 8.65 15.62 1.83
C ASP A 200 9.51 14.56 1.14
N LYS A 201 10.70 14.27 1.68
CA LYS A 201 11.61 13.25 1.14
C LYS A 201 11.05 11.83 1.29
N GLN A 202 10.42 11.51 2.42
CA GLN A 202 9.78 10.21 2.62
C GLN A 202 8.56 10.07 1.71
N LEU A 203 7.73 11.11 1.63
CA LEU A 203 6.55 11.16 0.78
C LEU A 203 6.90 10.87 -0.67
N LEU A 204 7.87 11.59 -1.26
CA LEU A 204 8.29 11.39 -2.65
C LEU A 204 8.79 9.97 -2.96
N ASN A 205 9.27 9.25 -1.94
CA ASN A 205 9.78 7.88 -2.07
C ASN A 205 8.70 6.81 -1.95
N VAL A 206 7.67 7.03 -1.11
CA VAL A 206 6.61 6.04 -0.84
C VAL A 206 5.34 6.30 -1.65
N PHE A 207 5.10 7.55 -2.07
CA PHE A 207 3.85 7.97 -2.66
C PHE A 207 3.68 7.47 -4.10
N ASP A 208 2.94 6.37 -4.25
CA ASP A 208 2.59 5.79 -5.53
C ASP A 208 1.18 5.16 -5.52
N LYS A 209 0.80 4.48 -6.60
CA LYS A 209 -0.50 3.79 -6.70
C LYS A 209 -0.71 2.73 -5.62
N SER A 210 0.35 2.07 -5.16
CA SER A 210 0.28 1.05 -4.11
C SER A 210 0.04 1.69 -2.75
N TRP A 211 0.69 2.83 -2.47
CA TRP A 211 0.44 3.64 -1.28
C TRP A 211 -1.00 4.14 -1.26
N LEU A 212 -1.50 4.71 -2.37
CA LEU A 212 -2.90 5.13 -2.46
C LEU A 212 -3.87 3.96 -2.26
N LYS A 213 -3.54 2.76 -2.75
CA LYS A 213 -4.35 1.56 -2.51
C LYS A 213 -4.38 1.16 -1.03
N LYS A 214 -3.23 1.22 -0.34
CA LYS A 214 -3.12 0.93 1.11
C LYS A 214 -4.11 1.78 1.93
N TYR A 215 -4.25 3.06 1.58
CA TYR A 215 -5.18 3.99 2.25
C TYR A 215 -6.51 4.17 1.53
N ARG A 216 -6.87 3.27 0.60
CA ARG A 216 -8.16 3.26 -0.12
C ARG A 216 -8.45 4.52 -0.95
N LEU A 217 -7.42 5.31 -1.26
CA LEU A 217 -7.47 6.51 -2.11
C LEU A 217 -7.33 6.19 -3.60
N SER A 218 -7.17 4.92 -3.99
CA SER A 218 -7.07 4.51 -5.40
C SER A 218 -8.33 4.83 -6.20
N SER A 219 -9.52 4.63 -5.62
CA SER A 219 -10.79 4.91 -6.27
C SER A 219 -11.01 6.40 -6.53
N PRO A 220 -10.90 7.31 -5.53
CA PRO A 220 -11.01 8.74 -5.81
C PRO A 220 -9.90 9.25 -6.72
N CYS A 221 -8.66 8.74 -6.61
CA CYS A 221 -7.58 9.03 -7.56
C CYS A 221 -7.98 8.72 -9.02
N LYS A 222 -8.60 7.55 -9.24
CA LYS A 222 -9.10 7.16 -10.56
C LYS A 222 -10.21 8.08 -11.06
N ILE A 223 -11.16 8.43 -10.20
CA ILE A 223 -12.36 9.19 -10.57
C ILE A 223 -12.01 10.65 -10.90
N TYR A 224 -11.24 11.33 -10.04
CA TYR A 224 -11.04 12.79 -10.15
C TYR A 224 -9.68 13.21 -10.74
N TRP A 225 -8.71 12.30 -10.83
CA TRP A 225 -7.35 12.61 -11.26
C TRP A 225 -6.82 11.64 -12.33
N ALA A 226 -7.72 11.03 -13.12
CA ALA A 226 -7.38 10.13 -14.22
C ALA A 226 -6.38 9.02 -13.82
N ASN A 227 -6.46 8.54 -12.56
CA ASN A 227 -5.55 7.53 -12.02
C ASN A 227 -4.07 7.97 -12.00
N SER A 228 -3.82 9.28 -11.86
CA SER A 228 -2.50 9.88 -11.69
C SER A 228 -2.28 10.24 -10.22
N PRO A 229 -1.42 9.50 -9.49
CA PRO A 229 -1.04 9.86 -8.12
C PRO A 229 -0.49 11.28 -8.05
N TYR A 230 0.38 11.65 -8.99
CA TYR A 230 0.94 13.00 -9.03
C TYR A 230 -0.15 14.07 -9.15
N ALA A 231 -1.12 13.91 -10.06
CA ALA A 231 -2.16 14.92 -10.22
C ALA A 231 -3.00 15.09 -8.95
N MET A 232 -3.21 14.01 -8.20
CA MET A 232 -3.87 14.07 -6.89
C MET A 232 -3.00 14.78 -5.85
N LEU A 233 -1.70 14.48 -5.79
CA LEU A 233 -0.77 15.14 -4.87
C LEU A 233 -0.59 16.62 -5.18
N ASN A 234 -0.47 16.98 -6.45
CA ASN A 234 -0.37 18.37 -6.90
C ASN A 234 -1.68 19.15 -6.67
N ALA A 235 -2.83 18.47 -6.63
CA ALA A 235 -4.08 19.10 -6.22
C ALA A 235 -4.13 19.41 -4.71
N LEU A 236 -3.45 18.61 -3.88
CA LEU A 236 -3.32 18.88 -2.45
C LEU A 236 -2.25 19.94 -2.15
N TYR A 237 -1.09 19.84 -2.79
CA TYR A 237 0.03 20.77 -2.65
C TYR A 237 0.41 21.38 -4.00
N PRO A 238 -0.34 22.39 -4.48
CA PRO A 238 -0.12 23.00 -5.79
C PRO A 238 1.32 23.49 -5.98
N ASN A 239 1.97 23.01 -7.04
CA ASN A 239 3.31 23.41 -7.48
C ASN A 239 4.43 23.19 -6.45
N ARG A 240 4.17 22.45 -5.36
CA ARG A 240 5.18 22.12 -4.35
C ARG A 240 6.16 21.05 -4.84
N PHE A 241 5.66 20.11 -5.64
CA PHE A 241 6.43 19.01 -6.20
C PHE A 241 6.33 18.98 -7.72
N LYS A 242 7.37 18.50 -8.38
CA LYS A 242 7.43 18.19 -9.81
C LYS A 242 7.20 16.71 -10.06
N GLU A 243 6.65 16.35 -11.22
CA GLU A 243 6.30 14.98 -11.59
C GLU A 243 7.47 13.99 -11.43
N TRP A 244 8.66 14.44 -11.82
CA TRP A 244 9.89 13.64 -11.82
C TRP A 244 10.52 13.46 -10.44
N GLN A 245 10.07 14.20 -9.43
CA GLN A 245 10.56 14.04 -8.06
C GLN A 245 9.99 12.77 -7.41
N LEU A 246 8.82 12.29 -7.84
CA LEU A 246 8.28 11.02 -7.39
C LEU A 246 9.15 9.86 -7.89
N LYS A 247 9.27 8.81 -7.08
CA LYS A 247 9.99 7.57 -7.45
C LYS A 247 9.56 6.98 -8.80
N LYS A 248 8.30 7.21 -9.20
CA LYS A 248 7.76 6.84 -10.50
C LYS A 248 7.05 8.04 -11.13
N ALA A 249 7.65 8.60 -12.18
CA ALA A 249 6.98 9.61 -12.99
C ALA A 249 5.70 9.04 -13.66
N PRO A 250 4.71 9.89 -14.00
CA PRO A 250 3.50 9.45 -14.69
C PRO A 250 3.79 8.72 -16.01
N MET A 251 2.86 7.88 -16.44
CA MET A 251 2.97 7.18 -17.73
C MET A 251 3.04 8.20 -18.87
N ASN A 252 3.93 7.98 -19.83
CA ASN A 252 4.18 8.89 -20.97
C ASN A 252 4.60 10.31 -20.57
N PHE A 253 5.04 10.53 -19.33
CA PHE A 253 5.53 11.84 -18.90
C PHE A 253 6.76 12.26 -19.73
N TRP A 254 7.80 11.42 -19.80
CA TRP A 254 9.08 11.81 -20.39
C TRP A 254 9.04 12.08 -21.90
N THR A 255 9.39 13.32 -22.28
CA THR A 255 9.77 13.82 -23.61
C THR A 255 11.22 14.32 -23.57
N LYS A 256 11.84 14.66 -24.70
CA LYS A 256 13.22 15.21 -24.67
C LYS A 256 13.27 16.54 -23.91
N GLU A 257 12.25 17.37 -24.11
CA GLU A 257 12.16 18.73 -23.59
C GLU A 257 12.03 18.72 -22.07
N ASN A 258 11.06 18.00 -21.51
CA ASN A 258 10.90 17.95 -20.06
C ASN A 258 11.99 17.14 -19.35
N SER A 259 12.68 16.25 -20.07
CA SER A 259 13.89 15.60 -19.56
C SER A 259 14.98 16.64 -19.35
N LEU A 260 15.22 17.53 -20.32
CA LEU A 260 16.20 18.61 -20.17
C LEU A 260 15.79 19.60 -19.08
N GLU A 261 14.50 19.94 -18.98
CA GLU A 261 13.97 20.78 -17.90
C GLU A 261 14.21 20.15 -16.52
N ALA A 262 13.91 18.86 -16.35
CA ALA A 262 14.13 18.13 -15.12
C ALA A 262 15.62 18.11 -14.73
N LEU A 263 16.51 17.91 -15.70
CA LEU A 263 17.95 17.95 -15.49
C LEU A 263 18.41 19.35 -15.07
N LYS A 264 17.98 20.38 -15.79
CA LYS A 264 18.30 21.79 -15.50
C LYS A 264 17.85 22.18 -14.10
N TRP A 265 16.60 21.91 -13.76
CA TRP A 265 16.05 22.21 -12.45
C TRP A 265 16.80 21.47 -11.33
N THR A 266 17.18 20.21 -11.56
CA THR A 266 17.94 19.43 -10.57
C THR A 266 19.33 20.02 -10.32
N ILE A 267 20.04 20.41 -11.39
CA ILE A 267 21.39 21.01 -11.30
C ILE A 267 21.33 22.42 -10.71
N GLU A 268 20.49 23.29 -11.25
CA GLU A 268 20.53 24.73 -10.97
C GLU A 268 19.72 25.13 -9.74
N VAL A 269 18.58 24.46 -9.49
CA VAL A 269 17.63 24.87 -8.45
C VAL A 269 17.74 23.96 -7.23
N LYS A 270 17.67 22.65 -7.42
CA LYS A 270 17.65 21.68 -6.32
C LYS A 270 19.00 21.54 -5.64
N GLU A 271 20.03 21.17 -6.41
CA GLU A 271 21.36 20.86 -5.87
C GLU A 271 22.32 22.05 -5.96
N LYS A 272 22.01 23.04 -6.82
CA LYS A 272 22.84 24.24 -7.06
C LYS A 272 24.31 23.91 -7.34
N LEU A 273 24.53 22.93 -8.21
CA LEU A 273 25.87 22.42 -8.51
C LEU A 273 26.72 23.47 -9.22
N SER A 274 27.95 23.66 -8.75
CA SER A 274 28.98 24.37 -9.50
C SER A 274 29.51 23.51 -10.65
N GLU A 275 30.26 24.11 -11.58
CA GLU A 275 30.93 23.33 -12.65
C GLU A 275 31.88 22.26 -12.07
N THR A 276 32.55 22.57 -10.96
CA THR A 276 33.42 21.64 -10.26
C THR A 276 32.63 20.46 -9.69
N ASP A 277 31.45 20.72 -9.14
CA ASP A 277 30.57 19.66 -8.62
C ASP A 277 30.04 18.79 -9.76
N ILE A 278 29.68 19.38 -10.90
CA ILE A 278 29.27 18.61 -12.09
C ILE A 278 30.41 17.68 -12.52
N LYS A 279 31.65 18.16 -12.64
CA LYS A 279 32.79 17.33 -13.06
C LYS A 279 33.05 16.16 -12.10
N ASN A 280 32.80 16.34 -10.80
CA ASN A 280 33.12 15.36 -9.76
C ASN A 280 31.95 14.45 -9.33
N LEU A 281 30.69 14.86 -9.51
CA LEU A 281 29.51 14.13 -9.04
C LEU A 281 28.65 13.63 -10.19
N TYR A 282 28.61 14.36 -11.31
CA TYR A 282 27.70 14.04 -12.41
C TYR A 282 28.10 12.74 -13.10
N GLY A 283 27.18 11.77 -13.05
CA GLY A 283 27.36 10.46 -13.65
C GLY A 283 26.06 9.67 -13.61
N ILE A 284 26.11 8.43 -14.11
CA ILE A 284 24.92 7.57 -14.17
C ILE A 284 24.33 7.30 -12.78
N ASP A 285 25.17 7.14 -11.76
CA ASP A 285 24.74 6.88 -10.39
C ASP A 285 24.03 8.09 -9.77
N TRP A 286 24.58 9.30 -9.98
CA TRP A 286 23.94 10.54 -9.56
C TRP A 286 22.59 10.71 -10.27
N LEU A 287 22.52 10.49 -11.59
CA LEU A 287 21.26 10.55 -12.33
C LEU A 287 20.23 9.53 -11.82
N ASN A 288 20.67 8.34 -11.42
CA ASN A 288 19.80 7.33 -10.82
C ASN A 288 19.24 7.80 -9.47
N GLN A 289 20.08 8.41 -8.61
CA GLN A 289 19.65 8.98 -7.33
C GLN A 289 18.64 10.12 -7.50
N GLN A 290 18.70 10.84 -8.63
CA GLN A 290 17.79 11.92 -8.98
C GLN A 290 16.54 11.47 -9.77
N ASN A 291 16.29 10.15 -9.89
CA ASN A 291 15.19 9.56 -10.68
C ASN A 291 15.22 9.88 -12.19
N LEU A 292 16.38 10.27 -12.74
CA LEU A 292 16.58 10.64 -14.15
C LEU A 292 17.08 9.48 -15.03
N ARG A 293 17.02 8.23 -14.55
CA ARG A 293 17.46 7.03 -15.30
C ARG A 293 16.60 6.72 -16.52
N THR A 294 15.29 6.87 -16.41
CA THR A 294 14.37 6.59 -17.51
C THR A 294 14.59 7.50 -18.73
N PRO A 295 14.63 8.84 -18.58
CA PRO A 295 14.80 9.73 -19.73
C PRO A 295 16.16 9.57 -20.42
N ILE A 296 17.26 9.41 -19.67
CA ILE A 296 18.59 9.19 -20.24
C ILE A 296 18.66 7.93 -21.11
N ILE A 297 18.06 6.82 -20.66
CA ILE A 297 18.02 5.58 -21.45
C ILE A 297 17.17 5.78 -22.71
N LYS A 298 16.02 6.45 -22.59
CA LYS A 298 15.05 6.60 -23.68
C LYS A 298 15.54 7.52 -24.80
N PHE A 299 16.27 8.59 -24.48
CA PHE A 299 16.58 9.65 -25.46
C PHE A 299 18.06 9.88 -25.73
N TRP A 300 18.96 9.40 -24.85
CA TRP A 300 20.41 9.60 -24.94
C TRP A 300 21.18 8.28 -24.89
N ASN A 301 20.52 7.15 -25.16
CA ASN A 301 21.11 5.80 -25.16
C ASN A 301 21.91 5.49 -23.87
N GLY A 302 21.47 6.05 -22.73
CA GLY A 302 22.15 5.85 -21.46
C GLY A 302 23.44 6.65 -21.26
N SER A 303 23.78 7.59 -22.15
CA SER A 303 25.00 8.41 -22.06
C SER A 303 24.79 9.67 -21.20
N PRO A 304 25.43 9.77 -20.00
CA PRO A 304 25.30 10.96 -19.15
C PRO A 304 25.87 12.19 -19.85
N TYR A 305 27.00 12.04 -20.54
CA TYR A 305 27.59 13.12 -21.31
C TYR A 305 26.65 13.65 -22.38
N ALA A 306 26.03 12.79 -23.19
CA ALA A 306 25.14 13.26 -24.25
C ALA A 306 23.92 14.03 -23.70
N TYR A 307 23.42 13.60 -22.53
CA TYR A 307 22.32 14.28 -21.85
C TYR A 307 22.76 15.66 -21.30
N LEU A 308 23.92 15.74 -20.65
CA LEU A 308 24.48 17.01 -20.17
C LEU A 308 24.83 17.96 -21.31
N ASN A 309 25.48 17.46 -22.37
CA ASN A 309 25.83 18.25 -23.55
C ASN A 309 24.60 18.73 -24.33
N SER A 310 23.47 18.05 -24.22
CA SER A 310 22.21 18.55 -24.79
C SER A 310 21.65 19.74 -23.99
N LEU A 311 21.92 19.80 -22.68
CA LEU A 311 21.50 20.91 -21.83
C LEU A 311 22.48 22.10 -21.88
N TYR A 312 23.78 21.81 -21.88
CA TYR A 312 24.86 22.79 -21.97
C TYR A 312 25.79 22.43 -23.14
N PRO A 313 25.41 22.77 -24.38
CA PRO A 313 26.20 22.45 -25.56
C PRO A 313 27.63 22.97 -25.45
N GLU A 314 28.60 22.09 -25.72
CA GLU A 314 30.04 22.38 -25.80
C GLU A 314 30.71 22.92 -24.53
N ARG A 315 29.95 23.10 -23.45
CA ARG A 315 30.44 23.63 -22.16
C ARG A 315 31.34 22.66 -21.41
N PHE A 316 31.11 21.36 -21.59
CA PHE A 316 31.89 20.29 -20.95
C PHE A 316 32.44 19.35 -22.02
N LYS A 317 33.68 18.87 -21.84
CA LYS A 317 34.20 17.75 -22.62
C LYS A 317 33.93 16.42 -21.92
N GLU A 318 33.78 15.37 -22.71
CA GLU A 318 33.43 14.02 -22.23
C GLU A 318 34.46 13.44 -21.24
N TRP A 319 35.73 13.84 -21.35
CA TRP A 319 36.81 13.45 -20.43
C TRP A 319 36.91 14.31 -19.17
N GLU A 320 36.15 15.41 -19.07
CA GLU A 320 36.09 16.24 -17.87
C GLU A 320 35.10 15.72 -16.83
N LEU A 321 34.20 14.81 -17.21
CA LEU A 321 33.23 14.19 -16.30
C LEU A 321 33.85 13.01 -15.53
N LEU A 322 33.25 12.67 -14.38
CA LEU A 322 33.71 11.64 -13.46
C LEU A 322 34.07 10.30 -14.12
N LEU A 323 33.29 9.89 -15.13
CA LEU A 323 33.50 8.65 -15.87
C LEU A 323 33.31 8.88 -17.38
N SER A 324 34.35 8.59 -18.16
CA SER A 324 34.20 8.45 -19.61
C SER A 324 33.53 7.11 -19.94
N PRO A 325 32.67 7.02 -20.97
CA PRO A 325 32.03 5.76 -21.37
C PRO A 325 33.01 4.63 -21.69
N ASN A 326 32.54 3.39 -21.59
CA ASN A 326 33.32 2.22 -21.99
C ASN A 326 33.77 2.34 -23.45
N ASN A 327 35.05 2.03 -23.71
CA ASN A 327 35.69 2.17 -25.03
C ASN A 327 35.71 3.59 -25.62
N TYR A 328 35.44 4.63 -24.82
CA TYR A 328 35.52 6.03 -25.27
C TYR A 328 36.91 6.39 -25.82
N TRP A 329 37.95 6.01 -25.06
CA TRP A 329 39.32 6.37 -25.38
C TRP A 329 39.83 5.61 -26.60
N THR A 330 40.20 6.36 -27.64
CA THR A 330 41.11 5.98 -28.71
C THR A 330 42.43 6.71 -28.53
N LYS A 331 43.51 6.23 -29.17
CA LYS A 331 44.82 6.90 -29.13
C LYS A 331 44.70 8.36 -29.60
N LYS A 332 43.96 8.61 -30.70
CA LYS A 332 43.68 9.94 -31.24
C LYS A 332 42.95 10.86 -30.25
N LYS A 333 41.82 10.40 -29.68
CA LYS A 333 41.04 11.18 -28.70
C LYS A 333 41.84 11.53 -27.44
N ALA A 334 42.72 10.63 -27.02
CA ALA A 334 43.58 10.86 -25.87
C ALA A 334 44.65 11.93 -26.12
N LEU A 335 45.20 11.99 -27.34
CA LEU A 335 46.10 13.07 -27.75
C LEU A 335 45.35 14.40 -27.90
N GLU A 336 44.17 14.40 -28.51
CA GLU A 336 43.32 15.60 -28.61
C GLU A 336 42.94 16.15 -27.23
N ALA A 337 42.58 15.28 -26.28
CA ALA A 337 42.28 15.68 -24.91
C ALA A 337 43.52 16.24 -24.21
N LEU A 338 44.70 15.66 -24.43
CA LEU A 338 45.96 16.15 -23.87
C LEU A 338 46.31 17.53 -24.45
N GLN A 339 46.25 17.67 -25.77
CA GLN A 339 46.52 18.93 -26.47
C GLN A 339 45.59 20.02 -25.98
N TRP A 340 44.29 19.77 -25.97
CA TRP A 340 43.30 20.72 -25.50
C TRP A 340 43.54 21.13 -24.04
N THR A 341 43.94 20.19 -23.18
CA THR A 341 44.26 20.49 -21.77
C THR A 341 45.45 21.42 -21.65
N ILE A 342 46.51 21.21 -22.44
CA ILE A 342 47.73 22.03 -22.44
C ILE A 342 47.48 23.39 -23.06
N GLU A 343 46.97 23.42 -24.29
CA GLU A 343 46.94 24.61 -25.14
C GLU A 343 45.72 25.50 -24.88
N VAL A 344 44.58 24.90 -24.55
CA VAL A 344 43.30 25.64 -24.46
C VAL A 344 42.85 25.83 -23.01
N LYS A 345 42.84 24.75 -22.23
CA LYS A 345 42.30 24.76 -20.87
C LYS A 345 43.22 25.46 -19.88
N GLU A 346 44.47 25.01 -19.78
CA GLU A 346 45.44 25.54 -18.82
C GLU A 346 46.40 26.56 -19.46
N GLN A 347 46.42 26.67 -20.80
CA GLN A 347 47.30 27.60 -21.57
C GLN A 347 48.76 27.55 -21.10
N ILE A 348 49.27 26.34 -20.89
CA ILE A 348 50.54 26.10 -20.22
C ILE A 348 51.67 26.39 -21.19
N THR A 349 52.62 27.21 -20.79
CA THR A 349 53.86 27.42 -21.54
C THR A 349 54.74 26.18 -21.54
N GLU A 350 55.62 26.00 -22.53
CA GLU A 350 56.52 24.84 -22.57
C GLU A 350 57.35 24.68 -21.28
N GLU A 351 57.81 25.79 -20.70
CA GLU A 351 58.62 25.81 -19.48
C GLU A 351 57.83 25.36 -18.24
N GLU A 352 56.56 25.76 -18.14
CA GLU A 352 55.67 25.36 -17.06
C GLU A 352 55.26 23.90 -17.22
N LEU A 353 54.98 23.47 -18.45
CA LEU A 353 54.61 22.10 -18.77
C LEU A 353 55.71 21.13 -18.29
N LEU A 354 56.98 21.44 -18.54
CA LEU A 354 58.11 20.64 -18.07
C LEU A 354 58.18 20.50 -16.53
N LYS A 355 57.64 21.47 -15.79
CA LYS A 355 57.61 21.48 -14.31
C LYS A 355 56.42 20.71 -13.74
N ILE A 356 55.24 20.84 -14.35
CA ILE A 356 53.97 20.31 -13.80
C ILE A 356 53.56 18.97 -14.41
N TYR A 357 53.98 18.69 -15.65
CA TYR A 357 53.59 17.50 -16.40
C TYR A 357 54.12 16.22 -15.76
N THR A 358 53.22 15.54 -15.05
CA THR A 358 53.51 14.37 -14.25
C THR A 358 52.36 13.38 -14.35
N HIS A 359 52.57 12.14 -13.89
CA HIS A 359 51.48 11.17 -13.75
C HIS A 359 50.36 11.70 -12.83
N LYS A 360 50.69 12.51 -11.83
CA LYS A 360 49.69 13.15 -10.94
C LYS A 360 48.85 14.17 -11.72
N TRP A 361 49.50 15.04 -12.49
CA TRP A 361 48.82 16.03 -13.32
C TRP A 361 47.92 15.38 -14.39
N LEU A 362 48.42 14.33 -15.06
CA LEU A 362 47.61 13.55 -16.01
C LEU A 362 46.40 12.89 -15.35
N ASN A 363 46.54 12.36 -14.13
CA ASN A 363 45.43 11.79 -13.38
C ASN A 363 44.40 12.85 -13.00
N GLN A 364 44.85 14.04 -12.56
CA GLN A 364 43.98 15.16 -12.19
C GLN A 364 43.18 15.69 -13.39
N ASN A 365 43.73 15.55 -14.60
CA ASN A 365 43.07 15.92 -15.85
C ASN A 365 42.36 14.75 -16.57
N GLY A 366 42.06 13.65 -15.86
CA GLY A 366 41.23 12.56 -16.41
C GLY A 366 41.94 11.63 -17.43
N LEU A 367 43.25 11.80 -17.65
CA LEU A 367 44.02 11.06 -18.65
C LEU A 367 44.66 9.76 -18.13
N LYS A 368 44.33 9.33 -16.91
CA LYS A 368 44.85 8.08 -16.30
C LYS A 368 44.58 6.84 -17.15
N THR A 369 43.33 6.67 -17.58
CA THR A 369 42.87 5.51 -18.34
C THR A 369 43.53 5.39 -19.72
N PRO A 370 43.52 6.43 -20.57
CA PRO A 370 44.18 6.36 -21.88
C PRO A 370 45.70 6.23 -21.76
N LEU A 371 46.32 6.90 -20.78
CA LEU A 371 47.76 6.78 -20.51
C LEU A 371 48.17 5.32 -20.26
N ARG A 372 47.41 4.61 -19.42
CA ARG A 372 47.64 3.18 -19.15
C ARG A 372 47.40 2.32 -20.38
N LYS A 373 46.34 2.61 -21.15
CA LYS A 373 45.90 1.78 -22.28
C LYS A 373 46.82 1.85 -23.50
N TYR A 374 47.34 3.03 -23.84
CA TYR A 374 48.05 3.26 -25.10
C TYR A 374 49.54 3.57 -24.96
N TRP A 375 49.99 4.02 -23.78
CA TRP A 375 51.39 4.43 -23.56
C TRP A 375 52.04 3.72 -22.37
N ASN A 376 51.50 2.56 -21.96
CA ASN A 376 52.03 1.73 -20.87
C ASN A 376 52.33 2.54 -19.59
N SER A 377 51.44 3.47 -19.24
CA SER A 377 51.60 4.35 -18.08
C SER A 377 52.83 5.28 -18.11
N SER A 378 53.39 5.56 -19.30
CA SER A 378 54.51 6.49 -19.50
C SER A 378 54.04 7.88 -19.91
N PRO A 379 54.09 8.90 -19.01
CA PRO A 379 53.75 10.28 -19.38
C PRO A 379 54.62 10.80 -20.53
N TYR A 380 55.91 10.43 -20.53
CA TYR A 380 56.82 10.84 -21.59
C TYR A 380 56.39 10.28 -22.95
N ALA A 381 56.04 8.99 -23.03
CA ALA A 381 55.65 8.39 -24.30
C ALA A 381 54.38 9.03 -24.85
N MET A 382 53.43 9.41 -23.98
CA MET A 382 52.24 10.15 -24.39
C MET A 382 52.55 11.57 -24.87
N LEU A 383 53.42 12.30 -24.17
CA LEU A 383 53.82 13.65 -24.56
C LEU A 383 54.64 13.69 -25.85
N ASN A 384 55.58 12.75 -26.01
CA ASN A 384 56.40 12.64 -27.21
C ASN A 384 55.59 12.21 -28.43
N ASP A 385 54.47 11.52 -28.23
CA ASP A 385 53.56 11.15 -29.31
C ASP A 385 52.65 12.33 -29.71
N LEU A 386 52.40 13.29 -28.79
CA LEU A 386 51.73 14.55 -29.11
C LEU A 386 52.67 15.57 -29.78
N TYR A 387 53.87 15.74 -29.24
CA TYR A 387 54.91 16.65 -29.73
C TYR A 387 56.20 15.87 -30.04
N PRO A 388 56.29 15.22 -31.22
CA PRO A 388 57.44 14.40 -31.59
C PRO A 388 58.76 15.16 -31.52
N ASN A 389 59.73 14.61 -30.78
CA ASN A 389 61.10 15.13 -30.64
C ASN A 389 61.23 16.54 -30.02
N LEU A 390 60.14 17.14 -29.53
CA LEU A 390 60.18 18.46 -28.90
C LEU A 390 60.75 18.39 -27.47
N PHE A 391 60.47 17.29 -26.75
CA PHE A 391 60.89 17.10 -25.37
C PHE A 391 61.77 15.84 -25.22
N SER A 392 62.84 15.95 -24.42
CA SER A 392 63.65 14.79 -24.02
C SER A 392 63.21 14.23 -22.67
N THR A 393 63.42 12.92 -22.43
CA THR A 393 63.12 12.30 -21.13
C THR A 393 63.76 13.06 -19.96
N LYS A 394 64.99 13.57 -20.14
CA LYS A 394 65.74 14.32 -19.12
C LYS A 394 65.17 15.70 -18.79
N MET A 395 64.30 16.26 -19.63
CA MET A 395 63.70 17.58 -19.41
C MET A 395 62.54 17.53 -18.41
N LEU A 396 61.84 16.41 -18.32
CA LEU A 396 60.70 16.24 -17.41
C LEU A 396 61.16 16.04 -15.95
N LYS A 397 60.54 16.80 -15.02
CA LYS A 397 60.87 16.83 -13.59
C LYS A 397 61.09 15.46 -12.93
N ARG A 398 60.30 14.44 -13.28
CA ARG A 398 60.39 13.08 -12.72
C ARG A 398 61.66 12.33 -13.13
N TYR A 399 62.17 12.57 -14.33
CA TYR A 399 63.31 11.85 -14.90
C TYR A 399 64.64 12.57 -14.63
N ARG A 400 64.61 13.84 -14.22
CA ARG A 400 65.77 14.57 -13.69
C ARG A 400 66.36 13.94 -12.43
N LEU A 401 65.55 13.24 -11.63
CA LEU A 401 65.95 12.69 -10.32
C LEU A 401 66.52 11.26 -10.36
N LYS A 402 66.52 10.57 -11.51
CA LYS A 402 67.09 9.21 -11.63
C LYS A 402 68.62 9.17 -11.83
N LYS A 403 69.30 10.33 -11.73
CA LYS A 403 70.76 10.42 -11.84
C LYS A 403 71.34 11.27 -10.69
N ARG A 404 71.24 10.75 -9.47
CA ARG A 404 72.26 10.97 -8.45
C ARG A 404 72.62 9.58 -7.91
N VAL A 405 73.94 9.36 -7.91
CA VAL A 405 74.71 8.12 -7.71
C VAL A 405 74.25 7.33 -6.50
#